data_AF-A0A6A3IWD3-F1
#
_entry.id   AF-A0A6A3IWD3-F1
#
_cell.length_a   1.000
_cell.length_b   1.000
_cell.length_c   1.000
_cell.angle_alpha   90.00
_cell.angle_beta   90.00
_cell.angle_gamma   90.00
#
_symmetry.space_group_name_H-M   'P 1'
#
loop_
_entity.id
_entity.type
_entity.pdbx_description
1 polymer ?
#
loop_
_entity_poly.entity_id
_entity_poly.type
_entity_poly.pdbx_seq_one_letter_code
_entity_poly.pdbx_strand_id
1 'polypeptide(L)'
;MRVVCPDRSTIENRLTIILVCMLALAPLPSSAWSFSSLFSGDDDDSGYDSISVDKSNGSDVRLEQPLLKATDWFLTEQEITASRGGIPRSDMSTYTRGNSVVTFTVTKEFFDSAYKDLSTTKENDRVMLAAWNTDLIPLTPDVDPTGAKSNFDVVVGGIVKRGGDVKILGWVNKFLFFQDIEVRNKINKLPKSGINDGNALFIFDDRLPYGLSSQHQKNFVIAAGSSSRRDEHPVAMWAAST
;
A
#
# COMPACT_ATOMS: atom_id res chain seq x y z
N MET A 1 7.46 36.38 -54.06
CA MET A 1 8.91 36.06 -54.07
C MET A 1 9.27 35.65 -52.64
N ARG A 2 9.58 34.42 -52.25
CA ARG A 2 9.76 33.11 -52.89
C ARG A 2 9.01 32.09 -52.02
N VAL A 3 8.29 31.19 -52.69
CA VAL A 3 7.84 29.90 -52.16
C VAL A 3 9.04 28.96 -52.23
N VAL A 4 9.29 28.17 -51.17
CA VAL A 4 10.17 27.00 -51.21
C VAL A 4 9.42 25.84 -50.55
N CYS A 5 9.13 24.81 -51.36
CA CYS A 5 8.52 23.56 -50.95
C CYS A 5 9.53 22.68 -50.18
N PRO A 6 9.06 21.81 -49.26
CA PRO A 6 9.86 20.68 -48.81
C PRO A 6 9.93 19.58 -49.89
N ASP A 7 11.13 19.04 -50.03
CA ASP A 7 11.53 18.01 -50.98
C ASP A 7 10.96 16.63 -50.61
N ARG A 8 10.83 15.82 -51.65
CA ARG A 8 10.14 14.56 -51.79
C ARG A 8 11.09 13.41 -51.44
N SER A 9 10.96 12.84 -50.24
CA SER A 9 11.37 11.46 -49.96
C SER A 9 10.29 10.74 -49.15
N THR A 10 9.17 10.50 -49.83
CA THR A 10 8.19 9.48 -49.44
C THR A 10 8.58 8.18 -50.11
N ILE A 11 8.57 7.12 -49.30
CA ILE A 11 8.40 5.68 -49.58
C ILE A 11 9.45 4.98 -48.73
N GLU A 12 9.13 4.70 -47.46
CA GLU A 12 9.60 3.53 -46.67
C GLU A 12 8.85 3.44 -45.32
N ASN A 13 8.28 4.52 -44.79
CA ASN A 13 7.61 4.52 -43.47
C ASN A 13 6.12 4.15 -43.44
N ARG A 14 5.62 3.30 -44.35
CA ARG A 14 4.20 2.89 -44.35
C ARG A 14 3.92 1.41 -44.04
N LEU A 15 4.93 0.59 -43.79
CA LEU A 15 4.70 -0.79 -43.33
C LEU A 15 4.81 -0.98 -41.80
N THR A 16 5.44 -0.08 -41.06
CA THR A 16 5.68 -0.27 -39.62
C THR A 16 4.51 0.17 -38.72
N ILE A 17 3.51 0.88 -39.24
CA ILE A 17 2.39 1.42 -38.44
C ILE A 17 1.20 0.46 -38.34
N ILE A 18 1.11 -0.59 -39.15
CA ILE A 18 -0.01 -1.54 -39.09
C ILE A 18 0.27 -2.71 -38.12
N LEU A 19 1.54 -3.03 -37.81
CA LEU A 19 1.86 -4.11 -36.86
C LEU A 19 1.69 -3.69 -35.39
N VAL A 20 1.73 -2.39 -35.08
CA VAL A 20 1.61 -1.88 -33.70
C VAL A 20 0.14 -1.75 -33.25
N CYS A 21 -0.81 -1.63 -34.17
CA CYS A 21 -2.22 -1.44 -33.82
C CYS A 21 -3.03 -2.74 -33.60
N MET A 22 -2.45 -3.93 -33.85
CA MET A 22 -3.15 -5.21 -33.66
C MET A 22 -2.76 -5.95 -32.37
N LEU A 23 -1.84 -5.41 -31.55
CA LEU A 23 -1.46 -5.96 -30.24
C LEU A 23 -2.17 -5.31 -29.05
N ALA A 24 -3.06 -4.33 -29.29
CA ALA A 24 -3.77 -3.58 -28.24
C ALA A 24 -5.21 -4.09 -27.95
N LEU A 25 -5.58 -5.29 -28.41
CA LEU A 25 -6.93 -5.84 -28.26
C LEU A 25 -6.99 -7.25 -27.64
N ALA A 26 -5.88 -7.74 -27.07
CA ALA A 26 -5.94 -8.94 -26.23
C ALA A 26 -6.22 -8.53 -24.77
N PRO A 27 -7.13 -9.21 -24.06
CA PRO A 27 -7.29 -9.00 -22.61
C PRO A 27 -5.96 -9.32 -21.93
N LEU A 28 -5.41 -8.36 -21.21
CA LEU A 28 -4.21 -8.56 -20.41
C LEU A 28 -4.49 -9.70 -19.42
N PRO A 29 -3.76 -10.82 -19.46
CA PRO A 29 -3.87 -11.81 -18.39
C PRO A 29 -3.43 -11.13 -17.10
N SER A 30 -4.18 -11.34 -16.02
CA SER A 30 -3.81 -10.91 -14.68
C SER A 30 -2.43 -11.48 -14.34
N SER A 31 -1.39 -10.67 -14.48
CA SER A 31 -0.03 -11.07 -14.14
C SER A 31 0.09 -11.13 -12.61
N ALA A 32 -0.05 -12.33 -12.07
CA ALA A 32 0.45 -12.64 -10.74
C ALA A 32 1.98 -12.58 -10.80
N TRP A 33 2.59 -11.77 -9.92
CA TRP A 33 4.03 -11.71 -9.81
C TRP A 33 4.50 -12.98 -9.12
N SER A 34 5.32 -13.78 -9.81
CA SER A 34 5.95 -14.97 -9.25
C SER A 34 7.40 -14.66 -8.91
N PHE A 35 7.80 -14.86 -7.65
CA PHE A 35 9.19 -14.71 -7.19
C PHE A 35 10.09 -15.88 -7.62
N SER A 36 9.62 -16.75 -8.51
CA SER A 36 10.37 -17.93 -8.95
C SER A 36 11.72 -17.53 -9.56
N SER A 37 11.82 -16.43 -10.32
CA SER A 37 13.10 -16.00 -10.90
C SER A 37 14.13 -15.46 -9.90
N LEU A 38 13.74 -15.21 -8.64
CA LEU A 38 14.69 -14.84 -7.58
C LEU A 38 15.27 -16.09 -6.88
N PHE A 39 14.63 -17.25 -7.02
CA PHE A 39 14.98 -18.49 -6.32
C PHE A 39 15.16 -19.72 -7.24
N SER A 40 14.90 -19.57 -8.54
CA SER A 40 15.21 -20.59 -9.56
C SER A 40 16.69 -20.49 -9.87
N GLY A 41 17.50 -21.26 -9.15
CA GLY A 41 18.84 -21.62 -9.58
C GLY A 41 18.72 -22.50 -10.84
N ASP A 42 19.48 -22.16 -11.87
CA ASP A 42 19.66 -23.02 -13.04
C ASP A 42 20.32 -24.33 -12.58
N ASP A 43 19.66 -25.44 -12.89
CA ASP A 43 20.18 -26.80 -12.69
C ASP A 43 21.25 -27.08 -13.77
N ASP A 44 22.47 -26.59 -13.56
CA ASP A 44 23.66 -27.05 -14.29
C ASP A 44 24.36 -28.16 -13.50
N ASP A 45 24.11 -29.39 -13.95
CA ASP A 45 24.68 -30.64 -13.46
C ASP A 45 26.19 -30.71 -13.76
N SER A 46 27.02 -30.31 -12.80
CA SER A 46 28.42 -30.76 -12.76
C SER A 46 29.04 -30.69 -11.36
N GLY A 47 29.46 -31.85 -10.85
CA GLY A 47 30.45 -31.97 -9.77
C GLY A 47 29.89 -32.20 -8.37
N TYR A 48 29.74 -33.47 -8.01
CA TYR A 48 29.45 -33.94 -6.66
C TYR A 48 30.41 -33.33 -5.62
N ASP A 49 29.90 -32.44 -4.80
CA ASP A 49 30.18 -32.43 -3.37
C ASP A 49 28.83 -32.26 -2.67
N SER A 50 28.40 -33.30 -1.95
CA SER A 50 27.08 -33.34 -1.33
C SER A 50 27.03 -32.31 -0.21
N ILE A 51 26.61 -31.08 -0.52
CA ILE A 51 26.10 -30.15 0.47
C ILE A 51 24.86 -30.82 1.05
N SER A 52 25.03 -31.48 2.20
CA SER A 52 23.90 -31.95 2.98
C SER A 52 23.10 -30.72 3.37
N VAL A 53 22.03 -30.46 2.64
CA VAL A 53 21.02 -29.49 3.07
C VAL A 53 20.48 -30.03 4.38
N ASP A 54 20.93 -29.44 5.50
CA ASP A 54 20.45 -29.78 6.83
C ASP A 54 18.98 -29.37 6.92
N LYS A 55 18.11 -30.34 6.64
CA LYS A 55 16.67 -30.18 6.78
C LYS A 55 16.34 -30.37 8.24
N SER A 56 16.57 -29.32 9.03
CA SER A 56 16.10 -29.24 10.40
C SER A 56 14.60 -29.56 10.44
N ASN A 57 14.23 -30.45 11.36
CA ASN A 57 12.83 -30.76 11.67
C ASN A 57 12.25 -29.82 12.73
N GLY A 58 12.97 -28.74 13.06
CA GLY A 58 12.61 -27.76 14.08
C GLY A 58 12.86 -28.20 15.52
N SER A 59 13.35 -29.42 15.78
CA SER A 59 13.60 -29.91 17.15
C SER A 59 14.87 -29.35 17.79
N ASP A 60 15.81 -28.90 16.97
CA ASP A 60 17.03 -28.20 17.34
C ASP A 60 16.81 -26.69 17.55
N VAL A 61 15.66 -26.17 17.11
CA VAL A 61 15.28 -24.78 17.32
C VAL A 61 14.81 -24.60 18.76
N ARG A 62 15.61 -23.90 19.56
CA ARG A 62 15.19 -23.45 20.90
C ARG A 62 14.04 -22.46 20.75
N LEU A 63 12.84 -22.91 21.09
CA LEU A 63 11.67 -22.05 21.17
C LEU A 63 11.81 -21.12 22.37
N GLU A 64 12.14 -19.86 22.12
CA GLU A 64 12.03 -18.82 23.14
C GLU A 64 10.56 -18.42 23.28
N GLN A 65 10.05 -18.47 24.52
CA GLN A 65 8.71 -17.96 24.79
C GLN A 65 8.70 -16.45 24.54
N PRO A 66 7.72 -15.91 23.81
CA PRO A 66 7.60 -14.48 23.62
C PRO A 66 7.42 -13.80 24.97
N LEU A 67 7.98 -12.59 25.10
CA LEU A 67 7.83 -11.77 26.29
C LEU A 67 6.33 -11.50 26.52
N LEU A 68 5.85 -11.61 27.76
CA LEU A 68 4.41 -11.51 28.04
C LEU A 68 4.00 -10.16 28.62
N LYS A 69 4.95 -9.33 29.06
CA LYS A 69 4.62 -8.02 29.62
C LYS A 69 4.58 -7.00 28.50
N ALA A 70 3.53 -6.17 28.48
CA ALA A 70 3.38 -5.09 27.53
C ALA A 70 4.62 -4.15 27.52
N THR A 71 5.21 -3.89 28.69
CA THR A 71 6.42 -3.06 28.84
C THR A 71 7.65 -3.62 28.13
N ASP A 72 7.64 -4.90 27.75
CA ASP A 72 8.74 -5.54 27.04
C ASP A 72 8.61 -5.32 25.51
N TRP A 73 7.44 -4.88 25.03
CA TRP A 73 7.14 -4.65 23.61
C TRP A 73 6.84 -3.19 23.26
N PHE A 74 6.32 -2.42 24.21
CA PHE A 74 5.93 -1.03 24.00
C PHE A 74 6.91 -0.05 24.63
N LEU A 75 7.09 1.08 23.97
CA LEU A 75 7.92 2.19 24.47
C LEU A 75 7.36 2.72 25.79
N THR A 76 8.26 3.04 26.70
CA THR A 76 7.99 3.80 27.92
C THR A 76 7.76 5.28 27.62
N GLU A 77 7.15 6.01 28.55
CA GLU A 77 6.99 7.47 28.44
C GLU A 77 8.34 8.19 28.31
N GLN A 78 9.37 7.66 28.97
CA GLN A 78 10.74 8.18 28.91
C GLN A 78 11.34 8.00 27.52
N GLU A 79 11.19 6.82 26.92
CA GLU A 79 11.67 6.56 25.55
C GLU A 79 10.93 7.40 24.51
N ILE A 80 9.60 7.55 24.65
CA ILE A 80 8.80 8.46 23.81
C ILE A 80 9.27 9.91 23.94
N THR A 81 9.60 10.34 25.16
CA THR A 81 10.08 11.71 25.42
C THR A 81 11.48 11.91 24.83
N ALA A 82 12.37 10.93 25.01
CA ALA A 82 13.72 10.94 24.47
C ALA A 82 13.71 10.96 22.93
N SER A 83 12.82 10.19 22.29
CA SER A 83 12.68 10.16 20.82
C SER A 83 12.21 11.50 20.23
N ARG A 84 11.76 12.44 21.07
CA ARG A 84 11.32 13.80 20.69
C ARG A 84 12.24 14.89 21.21
N GLY A 85 13.50 14.56 21.53
CA GLY A 85 14.46 15.54 22.03
C GLY A 85 14.10 16.09 23.41
N GLY A 86 13.43 15.30 24.25
CA GLY A 86 13.10 15.66 25.63
C GLY A 86 11.72 16.29 25.83
N ILE A 87 10.90 16.44 24.78
CA ILE A 87 9.55 17.02 24.89
C ILE A 87 8.50 15.93 25.16
N PRO A 88 7.86 15.92 26.35
CA PRO A 88 6.90 14.88 26.71
C PRO A 88 5.61 14.92 25.87
N ARG A 89 4.89 13.79 25.83
CA ARG A 89 3.56 13.61 25.22
C ARG A 89 2.56 13.21 26.28
N SER A 90 1.96 14.19 26.95
CA SER A 90 0.92 13.94 27.97
C SER A 90 -0.42 13.50 27.37
N ASP A 91 -0.59 13.64 26.05
CA ASP A 91 -1.78 13.30 25.28
C ASP A 91 -1.71 11.91 24.62
N MET A 92 -0.68 11.11 24.91
CA MET A 92 -0.45 9.82 24.26
C MET A 92 -0.21 8.71 25.28
N SER A 93 -1.04 7.66 25.24
CA SER A 93 -0.80 6.45 26.03
C SER A 93 0.34 5.62 25.42
N THR A 94 1.16 4.99 26.27
CA THR A 94 2.22 4.05 25.84
C THR A 94 1.65 2.79 25.21
N TYR A 95 0.50 2.33 25.69
CA TYR A 95 -0.29 1.24 25.13
C TYR A 95 -1.76 1.40 25.54
N THR A 96 -2.65 0.68 24.87
CA THR A 96 -4.08 0.58 25.23
C THR A 96 -4.42 -0.82 25.73
N ARG A 97 -5.54 -0.96 26.46
CA ARG A 97 -6.06 -2.25 26.95
C ARG A 97 -7.53 -2.39 26.53
N GLY A 98 -8.00 -3.64 26.42
CA GLY A 98 -9.38 -3.93 26.03
C GLY A 98 -9.66 -3.75 24.53
N ASN A 99 -8.62 -3.79 23.68
CA ASN A 99 -8.78 -3.71 22.23
C ASN A 99 -9.45 -4.99 21.70
N SER A 100 -10.40 -4.83 20.78
CA SER A 100 -10.89 -5.94 19.96
C SER A 100 -9.93 -6.13 18.79
N VAL A 101 -9.31 -7.31 18.68
CA VAL A 101 -8.31 -7.62 17.64
C VAL A 101 -8.81 -8.76 16.79
N VAL A 102 -8.80 -8.55 15.47
CA VAL A 102 -9.06 -9.59 14.47
C VAL A 102 -7.78 -9.85 13.71
N THR A 103 -7.37 -11.12 13.65
CA THR A 103 -6.20 -11.55 12.88
C THR A 103 -6.67 -12.16 11.56
N PHE A 104 -6.14 -11.64 10.46
CA PHE A 104 -6.37 -12.19 9.13
C PHE A 104 -5.17 -13.05 8.74
N THR A 105 -5.42 -14.33 8.51
CA THR A 105 -4.40 -15.26 7.98
C THR A 105 -4.51 -15.39 6.46
N VAL A 106 -5.63 -14.95 5.89
CA VAL A 106 -5.91 -15.00 4.45
C VAL A 106 -5.99 -13.57 3.92
N THR A 107 -5.22 -13.28 2.88
CA THR A 107 -5.15 -11.95 2.24
C THR A 107 -6.52 -11.45 1.78
N LYS A 108 -7.36 -12.34 1.25
CA LYS A 108 -8.73 -11.99 0.84
C LYS A 108 -9.55 -11.41 2.00
N GLU A 109 -9.53 -12.07 3.16
CA GLU A 109 -10.34 -11.63 4.31
C GLU A 109 -9.90 -10.25 4.81
N PHE A 110 -8.60 -9.98 4.79
CA PHE A 110 -8.06 -8.66 5.11
C PHE A 110 -8.61 -7.59 4.16
N PHE A 111 -8.52 -7.80 2.84
CA PHE A 111 -8.96 -6.80 1.87
C PHE A 111 -10.48 -6.67 1.79
N ASP A 112 -11.24 -7.76 1.98
CA ASP A 112 -12.70 -7.72 2.10
C ASP A 112 -13.12 -6.87 3.31
N SER A 113 -12.46 -7.06 4.46
CA SER A 113 -12.71 -6.24 5.67
C SER A 113 -12.31 -4.79 5.43
N ALA A 114 -11.15 -4.54 4.83
CA ALA A 114 -10.69 -3.19 4.53
C ALA A 114 -11.65 -2.45 3.59
N TYR A 115 -12.08 -3.12 2.51
CA TYR A 115 -13.06 -2.55 1.58
C TYR A 115 -14.38 -2.23 2.29
N LYS A 116 -14.88 -3.14 3.14
CA LYS A 116 -16.10 -2.93 3.92
C LYS A 116 -15.97 -1.69 4.82
N ASP A 117 -14.92 -1.62 5.62
CA ASP A 117 -14.74 -0.53 6.58
C ASP A 117 -14.58 0.81 5.85
N LEU A 118 -13.73 0.87 4.82
CA LEU A 118 -13.55 2.06 3.98
C LEU A 118 -14.84 2.47 3.24
N SER A 119 -15.67 1.51 2.83
CA SER A 119 -16.94 1.78 2.14
C SER A 119 -18.04 2.27 3.07
N THR A 120 -17.88 2.09 4.39
CA THR A 120 -18.87 2.49 5.40
C THR A 120 -18.53 3.79 6.13
N THR A 121 -17.43 4.46 5.75
CA THR A 121 -17.07 5.77 6.29
C THR A 121 -18.16 6.80 6.07
N LYS A 122 -18.26 7.74 7.01
CA LYS A 122 -19.30 8.76 7.10
C LYS A 122 -18.71 10.15 6.88
N GLU A 123 -19.59 11.13 6.88
CA GLU A 123 -19.21 12.53 6.87
C GLU A 123 -18.28 12.86 8.04
N ASN A 124 -17.22 13.62 7.76
CA ASN A 124 -16.18 14.05 8.70
C ASN A 124 -15.27 12.92 9.23
N ASP A 125 -15.44 11.66 8.79
CA ASP A 125 -14.47 10.60 9.10
C ASP A 125 -13.12 10.90 8.46
N ARG A 126 -12.04 10.53 9.16
CA ARG A 126 -10.67 10.71 8.71
C ARG A 126 -10.03 9.35 8.47
N VAL A 127 -9.46 9.17 7.29
CA VAL A 127 -8.72 7.98 6.90
C VAL A 127 -7.26 8.35 6.69
N MET A 128 -6.36 7.74 7.46
CA MET A 128 -4.93 7.92 7.35
C MET A 128 -4.29 6.61 6.90
N LEU A 129 -3.56 6.60 5.79
CA LEU A 129 -2.89 5.42 5.22
C LEU A 129 -1.39 5.67 5.16
N ALA A 130 -0.61 4.72 5.68
CA ALA A 130 0.82 4.62 5.44
C ALA A 130 1.09 3.39 4.59
N ALA A 131 1.87 3.56 3.52
CA ALA A 131 2.10 2.50 2.54
C ALA A 131 3.53 2.52 1.99
N TRP A 132 4.14 1.35 1.87
CA TRP A 132 5.43 1.20 1.18
C TRP A 132 5.29 1.29 -0.35
N ASN A 133 4.15 0.83 -0.86
CA ASN A 133 3.73 0.93 -2.25
C ASN A 133 2.20 1.00 -2.33
N THR A 134 1.69 1.51 -3.44
CA THR A 134 0.27 1.60 -3.77
C THR A 134 0.05 1.26 -5.24
N ASP A 135 -1.17 0.82 -5.58
CA ASP A 135 -1.53 0.54 -6.97
C ASP A 135 -3.01 0.83 -7.23
N LEU A 136 -3.37 1.04 -8.50
CA LEU A 136 -4.75 1.22 -8.96
C LEU A 136 -5.40 -0.13 -9.27
N ILE A 137 -5.58 -0.94 -8.22
CA ILE A 137 -6.15 -2.28 -8.31
C ILE A 137 -7.45 -2.42 -7.49
N PRO A 138 -8.33 -3.38 -7.83
CA PRO A 138 -9.49 -3.73 -7.02
C PRO A 138 -9.07 -4.31 -5.67
N LEU A 139 -9.66 -3.82 -4.57
CA LEU A 139 -9.49 -4.43 -3.25
C LEU A 139 -10.18 -5.79 -3.15
N THR A 140 -11.26 -6.01 -3.91
CA THR A 140 -12.04 -7.27 -3.87
C THR A 140 -12.21 -7.84 -5.28
N PRO A 141 -11.12 -8.29 -5.93
CA PRO A 141 -11.11 -8.65 -7.36
C PRO A 141 -11.91 -9.91 -7.69
N ASP A 142 -12.23 -10.76 -6.71
CA ASP A 142 -13.06 -11.95 -6.92
C ASP A 142 -14.54 -11.61 -7.13
N VAL A 143 -15.02 -10.53 -6.51
CA VAL A 143 -16.41 -10.05 -6.64
C VAL A 143 -16.54 -8.85 -7.58
N ASP A 144 -15.48 -8.06 -7.74
CA ASP A 144 -15.43 -6.87 -8.60
C ASP A 144 -14.13 -6.86 -9.43
N PRO A 145 -13.99 -7.79 -10.39
CA PRO A 145 -12.74 -8.00 -11.14
C PRO A 145 -12.33 -6.80 -12.00
N THR A 146 -13.28 -5.94 -12.37
CA THR A 146 -13.01 -4.72 -13.15
C THR A 146 -12.66 -3.52 -12.28
N GLY A 147 -12.83 -3.62 -10.95
CA GLY A 147 -12.62 -2.51 -10.02
C GLY A 147 -13.68 -1.42 -10.11
N ALA A 148 -14.84 -1.68 -10.71
CA ALA A 148 -15.86 -0.65 -10.91
C ALA A 148 -16.34 -0.01 -9.58
N LYS A 149 -16.20 -0.72 -8.47
CA LYS A 149 -16.56 -0.25 -7.12
C LYS A 149 -15.42 -0.33 -6.11
N SER A 150 -14.47 -1.23 -6.32
CA SER A 150 -13.44 -1.59 -5.36
C SER A 150 -12.03 -1.19 -5.79
N ASN A 151 -11.85 -0.57 -6.97
CA ASN A 151 -10.55 -0.03 -7.34
C ASN A 151 -10.09 1.02 -6.32
N PHE A 152 -8.80 1.07 -6.04
CA PHE A 152 -8.24 1.91 -4.98
C PHE A 152 -8.69 3.38 -5.07
N ASP A 153 -8.63 3.99 -6.25
CA ASP A 153 -9.07 5.39 -6.47
C ASP A 153 -10.58 5.56 -6.34
N VAL A 154 -11.37 4.56 -6.74
CA VAL A 154 -12.84 4.55 -6.60
C VAL A 154 -13.23 4.50 -5.11
N VAL A 155 -12.55 3.69 -4.31
CA VAL A 155 -12.78 3.60 -2.87
C VAL A 155 -12.43 4.92 -2.19
N VAL A 156 -11.25 5.47 -2.47
CA VAL A 156 -10.81 6.77 -1.92
C VAL A 156 -11.77 7.89 -2.36
N GLY A 157 -12.13 7.95 -3.63
CA GLY A 157 -13.11 8.91 -4.14
C GLY A 157 -14.48 8.75 -3.49
N GLY A 158 -14.90 7.52 -3.18
CA GLY A 158 -16.13 7.23 -2.45
C GLY A 158 -16.13 7.79 -1.04
N ILE A 159 -15.01 7.68 -0.30
CA ILE A 159 -14.85 8.27 1.03
C ILE A 159 -15.00 9.79 0.96
N VAL A 160 -14.28 10.44 0.03
CA VAL A 160 -14.34 11.90 -0.15
C VAL A 160 -15.73 12.36 -0.55
N LYS A 161 -16.40 11.63 -1.45
CA LYS A 161 -17.78 11.94 -1.88
C LYS A 161 -18.77 11.92 -0.71
N ARG A 162 -18.53 11.09 0.33
CA ARG A 162 -19.33 11.05 1.56
C ARG A 162 -18.94 12.12 2.59
N GLY A 163 -17.98 12.99 2.29
CA GLY A 163 -17.50 14.02 3.20
C GLY A 163 -16.40 13.54 4.14
N GLY A 164 -15.78 12.38 3.87
CA GLY A 164 -14.59 11.95 4.60
C GLY A 164 -13.32 12.62 4.08
N ASP A 165 -12.29 12.64 4.92
CA ASP A 165 -10.96 13.18 4.59
C ASP A 165 -9.93 12.04 4.56
N VAL A 166 -9.17 11.94 3.48
CA VAL A 166 -8.17 10.88 3.25
C VAL A 166 -6.77 11.48 3.16
N LYS A 167 -5.83 10.89 3.91
CA LYS A 167 -4.42 11.30 3.94
C LYS A 167 -3.54 10.07 3.75
N ILE A 168 -2.73 10.08 2.70
CA ILE A 168 -1.86 8.97 2.32
C ILE A 168 -0.41 9.44 2.41
N LEU A 169 0.39 8.73 3.20
CA LEU A 169 1.83 8.87 3.27
C LEU A 169 2.46 7.64 2.62
N GLY A 170 2.87 7.77 1.36
CA GLY A 170 3.55 6.71 0.63
C GLY A 170 5.06 6.83 0.73
N TRP A 171 5.79 5.73 0.86
CA TRP A 171 7.25 5.77 0.73
C TRP A 171 7.65 6.23 -0.68
N VAL A 172 8.72 7.00 -0.81
CA VAL A 172 9.35 7.30 -2.11
C VAL A 172 10.00 6.04 -2.67
N ASN A 173 9.19 5.16 -3.24
CA ASN A 173 9.67 3.87 -3.70
C ASN A 173 10.54 4.05 -4.96
N LYS A 174 11.81 3.65 -4.88
CA LYS A 174 12.73 3.71 -6.03
C LYS A 174 12.48 2.58 -7.03
N PHE A 175 11.89 1.47 -6.60
CA PHE A 175 11.61 0.30 -7.44
C PHE A 175 10.29 0.45 -8.20
N LEU A 176 9.27 1.00 -7.54
CA LEU A 176 7.89 1.13 -8.07
C LEU A 176 7.50 2.58 -8.35
N PHE A 177 8.49 3.44 -8.59
CA PHE A 177 8.34 4.90 -8.66
C PHE A 177 7.22 5.38 -9.60
N PHE A 178 7.16 4.84 -10.82
CA PHE A 178 6.18 5.28 -11.81
C PHE A 178 4.74 4.92 -11.41
N GLN A 179 4.54 3.73 -10.86
CA GLN A 179 3.25 3.26 -10.37
C GLN A 179 2.76 4.13 -9.21
N ASP A 180 3.59 4.36 -8.21
CA ASP A 180 3.22 5.18 -7.05
C ASP A 180 2.94 6.65 -7.45
N ILE A 181 3.68 7.18 -8.43
CA ILE A 181 3.40 8.51 -8.99
C ILE A 181 2.04 8.54 -9.68
N GLU A 182 1.69 7.50 -10.44
CA GLU A 182 0.40 7.41 -11.10
C GLU A 182 -0.74 7.41 -10.09
N VAL A 183 -0.65 6.57 -9.06
CA VAL A 183 -1.63 6.51 -7.97
C VAL A 183 -1.73 7.87 -7.28
N ARG A 184 -0.62 8.45 -6.83
CA ARG A 184 -0.59 9.77 -6.19
C ARG A 184 -1.27 10.83 -7.07
N ASN A 185 -0.93 10.86 -8.35
CA ASN A 185 -1.50 11.83 -9.29
C ASN A 185 -3.01 11.62 -9.47
N LYS A 186 -3.47 10.36 -9.49
CA LYS A 186 -4.89 10.04 -9.60
C LYS A 186 -5.65 10.47 -8.34
N ILE A 187 -5.13 10.13 -7.15
CA ILE A 187 -5.72 10.50 -5.86
C ILE A 187 -5.77 12.01 -5.68
N ASN A 188 -4.67 12.73 -5.94
CA ASN A 188 -4.60 14.18 -5.76
C ASN A 188 -5.46 14.96 -6.77
N LYS A 189 -5.95 14.31 -7.84
CA LYS A 189 -6.90 14.88 -8.80
C LYS A 189 -8.36 14.62 -8.43
N LEU A 190 -8.63 13.81 -7.40
CA LEU A 190 -10.01 13.57 -6.97
C LEU A 190 -10.65 14.90 -6.55
N PRO A 191 -11.92 15.13 -6.92
CA PRO A 191 -12.61 16.33 -6.49
C PRO A 191 -12.74 16.32 -4.95
N LYS A 192 -12.71 17.51 -4.36
CA LYS A 192 -13.11 17.68 -2.96
C LYS A 192 -14.57 17.26 -2.78
N SER A 193 -14.96 16.98 -1.54
CA SER A 193 -16.35 16.73 -1.21
C SER A 193 -17.24 17.92 -1.58
N GLY A 194 -18.45 17.63 -2.04
CA GLY A 194 -19.50 18.65 -2.21
C GLY A 194 -20.28 18.92 -0.93
N ILE A 195 -20.00 18.19 0.16
CA ILE A 195 -20.72 18.27 1.45
C ILE A 195 -19.95 19.15 2.44
N ASN A 196 -18.62 19.02 2.49
CA ASN A 196 -17.73 19.71 3.42
C ASN A 196 -16.30 19.84 2.83
N ASP A 197 -15.30 20.14 3.67
CA ASP A 197 -13.89 20.28 3.26
C ASP A 197 -13.14 18.95 3.02
N GLY A 198 -13.82 17.81 3.12
CA GLY A 198 -13.25 16.48 2.92
C GLY A 198 -12.53 16.37 1.57
N ASN A 199 -11.29 15.86 1.59
CA ASN A 199 -10.46 15.72 0.39
C ASN A 199 -9.51 14.53 0.52
N ALA A 200 -8.88 14.15 -0.60
CA ALA A 200 -7.78 13.19 -0.59
C ALA A 200 -6.46 13.91 -0.87
N LEU A 201 -5.45 13.60 -0.07
CA LEU A 201 -4.07 14.05 -0.29
C LEU A 201 -3.10 12.89 -0.11
N PHE A 202 -2.34 12.63 -1.15
CA PHE A 202 -1.22 11.70 -1.19
C PHE A 202 0.08 12.49 -1.29
N ILE A 203 0.95 12.34 -0.30
CA ILE A 203 2.33 12.82 -0.30
C ILE A 203 3.33 11.67 -0.18
N PHE A 204 4.58 11.91 -0.62
CA PHE A 204 5.68 10.97 -0.44
C PHE A 204 6.48 11.27 0.83
N ASP A 205 6.95 10.22 1.50
CA ASP A 205 7.95 10.22 2.58
C ASP A 205 9.30 9.79 2.02
N ASP A 206 10.32 10.63 2.18
CA ASP A 206 11.71 10.40 1.74
C ASP A 206 12.73 10.60 2.87
N ARG A 207 12.28 10.68 4.13
CA ARG A 207 13.09 11.14 5.26
C ARG A 207 14.27 10.24 5.66
N LEU A 208 14.38 9.03 5.14
CA LEU A 208 15.43 8.08 5.55
C LEU A 208 16.71 8.30 4.74
N PRO A 209 17.87 8.41 5.41
CA PRO A 209 19.11 8.86 4.77
C PRO A 209 19.82 7.78 3.95
N TYR A 210 19.44 6.51 4.09
CA TYR A 210 20.12 5.39 3.43
C TYR A 210 19.35 4.88 2.22
N GLY A 211 20.07 4.58 1.14
CA GLY A 211 19.49 4.25 -0.17
C GLY A 211 18.56 3.04 -0.20
N LEU A 212 18.69 2.11 0.76
CA LEU A 212 17.89 0.90 0.91
C LEU A 212 16.95 0.93 2.13
N SER A 213 17.00 1.97 2.95
CA SER A 213 16.04 2.13 4.04
C SER A 213 14.68 2.55 3.47
N SER A 214 13.61 2.15 4.13
CA SER A 214 12.25 2.54 3.73
C SER A 214 11.31 2.71 4.91
N GLN A 215 10.32 3.58 4.74
CA GLN A 215 9.10 3.51 5.54
C GLN A 215 8.34 2.25 5.07
N HIS A 216 8.32 1.20 5.90
CA HIS A 216 7.77 -0.10 5.50
C HIS A 216 6.42 -0.41 6.17
N GLN A 217 5.86 0.53 6.94
CA GLN A 217 4.59 0.33 7.63
C GLN A 217 3.46 0.33 6.60
N LYS A 218 2.58 -0.68 6.70
CA LYS A 218 1.39 -0.85 5.86
C LYS A 218 0.20 -0.85 6.79
N ASN A 219 -0.44 0.30 6.92
CA ASN A 219 -1.57 0.44 7.82
C ASN A 219 -2.50 1.54 7.36
N PHE A 220 -3.77 1.41 7.74
CA PHE A 220 -4.65 2.56 7.75
C PHE A 220 -5.45 2.64 9.04
N VAL A 221 -5.84 3.87 9.37
CA VAL A 221 -6.66 4.22 10.52
C VAL A 221 -7.89 4.96 10.02
N ILE A 222 -9.07 4.55 10.48
CA ILE A 222 -10.33 5.27 10.32
C ILE A 222 -10.71 5.83 11.68
N ALA A 223 -10.73 7.16 11.78
CA ALA A 223 -11.15 7.87 12.98
C ALA A 223 -12.44 8.64 12.69
N ALA A 224 -13.44 8.47 13.55
CA ALA A 224 -14.69 9.21 13.44
C ALA A 224 -14.48 10.73 13.53
N GLY A 225 -15.27 11.50 12.78
CA GLY A 225 -15.21 12.97 12.82
C GLY A 225 -15.59 13.56 14.19
N SER A 226 -16.46 12.85 14.92
CA SER A 226 -16.74 13.09 16.33
C SER A 226 -16.83 11.74 17.04
N SER A 227 -16.13 11.59 18.17
CA SER A 227 -16.39 10.50 19.13
C SER A 227 -17.10 11.11 20.32
N SER A 228 -18.37 10.77 20.49
CA SER A 228 -19.19 11.27 21.61
C SER A 228 -19.53 10.16 22.59
N ARG A 229 -19.39 8.91 22.17
CA ARG A 229 -19.72 7.73 22.97
C ARG A 229 -18.46 6.99 23.39
N ARG A 230 -18.55 6.33 24.54
CA ARG A 230 -17.42 5.61 25.17
C ARG A 230 -16.91 4.43 24.34
N ASP A 231 -17.69 3.96 23.38
CA ASP A 231 -17.46 2.82 22.50
C ASP A 231 -17.08 3.23 21.06
N GLU A 232 -17.06 4.53 20.74
CA GLU A 232 -16.61 5.04 19.45
C GLU A 232 -15.08 5.17 19.42
N HIS A 233 -14.41 4.06 19.06
CA HIS A 233 -12.95 4.01 18.91
C HIS A 233 -12.51 4.00 17.45
N PRO A 234 -11.32 4.54 17.13
CA PRO A 234 -10.75 4.40 15.79
C PRO A 234 -10.58 2.92 15.42
N VAL A 235 -10.84 2.60 14.15
CA VAL A 235 -10.47 1.30 13.57
C VAL A 235 -9.08 1.44 12.98
N ALA A 236 -8.18 0.53 13.31
CA ALA A 236 -6.85 0.50 12.77
C ALA A 236 -6.54 -0.90 12.24
N MET A 237 -6.03 -0.94 11.01
CA MET A 237 -5.67 -2.18 10.32
C MET A 237 -4.20 -2.13 9.96
N TRP A 238 -3.49 -3.23 10.23
CA TRP A 238 -2.07 -3.38 9.92
C TRP A 238 -1.86 -4.64 9.09
N ALA A 239 -1.02 -4.54 8.08
CA ALA A 239 -0.53 -5.67 7.32
C ALA A 239 0.97 -5.86 7.61
N ALA A 240 1.33 -7.06 8.05
CA ALA A 240 2.73 -7.47 8.13
C ALA A 240 3.10 -8.21 6.85
N SER A 241 4.24 -7.87 6.26
CA SER A 241 4.90 -8.71 5.26
C SER A 241 5.91 -9.54 6.04
N THR A 242 5.69 -10.84 6.16
CA THR A 242 6.70 -11.79 6.65
C THR A 242 7.73 -12.04 5.56
#